data_AF-X1SZJ6-F1
#
_entry.id   AF-X1SZJ6-F1
#
_cell.length_a   1.000
_cell.length_b   1.000
_cell.length_c   1.000
_cell.angle_alpha   90.00
_cell.angle_beta   90.00
_cell.angle_gamma   90.00
#
_symmetry.space_group_name_H-M   'P 1'
#
loop_
_entity.id
_entity.type
_entity.pdbx_description
1 polymer ?
#
loop_
_entity_poly.entity_id
_entity_poly.type
_entity_poly.pdbx_seq_one_letter_code
_entity_poly.pdbx_strand_id
1 'polypeptide(L)'
;INIMDENGVIIASGDKSRLNQFHEGAAQVIKEGKKLEIYSKDINHLVGAKPGINLPIEHNNKIIGVVGITGEPNKVSPFGEVIKMTVEMMLQQEFLLKEIQLEKQARENFIHDLISGR
;
A
#
# COMPACT_ATOMS: atom_id res chain seq x y z
N ILE A 1 11.20 -5.42 0.33
CA ILE A 1 10.05 -4.49 0.43
C ILE A 1 8.79 -5.31 0.25
N ASN A 2 7.73 -4.98 0.96
CA ASN A 2 6.42 -5.61 0.91
C ASN A 2 5.36 -4.50 0.83
N ILE A 3 4.26 -4.76 0.14
CA ILE A 3 3.07 -3.91 0.12
C ILE A 3 1.92 -4.78 0.63
N MET A 4 1.16 -4.24 1.58
CA MET A 4 -0.01 -4.88 2.15
C MET A 4 -1.26 -4.06 1.87
N ASP A 5 -2.38 -4.74 1.68
CA ASP A 5 -3.71 -4.12 1.53
C ASP A 5 -4.26 -3.59 2.87
N GLU A 6 -5.48 -3.04 2.85
CA GLU A 6 -6.19 -2.53 4.03
C GLU A 6 -6.56 -3.60 5.08
N ASN A 7 -6.40 -4.89 4.75
CA ASN A 7 -6.63 -6.01 5.64
C ASN A 7 -5.31 -6.58 6.21
N GLY A 8 -4.15 -5.99 5.85
CA GLY A 8 -2.84 -6.47 6.27
C GLY A 8 -2.35 -7.70 5.50
N VAL A 9 -2.93 -8.01 4.35
CA VAL A 9 -2.52 -9.11 3.47
C VAL A 9 -1.44 -8.62 2.51
N ILE A 10 -0.33 -9.37 2.39
CA ILE A 10 0.77 -9.04 1.47
C ILE A 10 0.34 -9.26 0.02
N ILE A 11 0.16 -8.17 -0.72
CA ILE A 11 -0.24 -8.16 -2.14
C ILE A 11 0.95 -8.00 -3.10
N ALA A 12 2.08 -7.49 -2.62
CA ALA A 12 3.33 -7.45 -3.38
C ALA A 12 4.53 -7.66 -2.45
N SER A 13 5.54 -8.40 -2.91
CA SER A 13 6.77 -8.62 -2.13
C SER A 13 7.96 -8.88 -3.04
N GLY A 14 9.14 -8.44 -2.60
CA GLY A 14 10.40 -8.91 -3.17
C GLY A 14 10.71 -10.38 -2.87
N ASP A 15 10.04 -10.97 -1.88
CA ASP A 15 10.10 -12.39 -1.53
C ASP A 15 8.75 -13.04 -1.87
N LYS A 16 8.68 -13.70 -3.03
CA LYS A 16 7.43 -14.30 -3.54
C LYS A 16 6.80 -15.30 -2.59
N SER A 17 7.58 -15.92 -1.69
CA SER A 17 7.05 -16.86 -0.70
C SER A 17 6.06 -16.21 0.27
N ARG A 18 6.07 -14.88 0.38
CA ARG A 18 5.23 -14.11 1.31
C ARG A 18 3.90 -13.63 0.72
N LEU A 19 3.68 -13.78 -0.59
CA LEU A 19 2.44 -13.32 -1.21
C LEU A 19 1.23 -14.01 -0.60
N ASN A 20 0.13 -13.26 -0.45
CA ASN A 20 -1.14 -13.70 0.14
C ASN A 20 -1.04 -14.13 1.62
N GLN A 21 0.04 -13.80 2.31
CA GLN A 21 0.17 -14.03 3.74
C GLN A 21 -0.32 -12.82 4.53
N PHE A 22 -0.96 -13.09 5.66
CA PHE A 22 -1.33 -12.05 6.62
C PHE A 22 -0.08 -11.57 7.38
N HIS A 23 0.01 -10.26 7.59
CA HIS A 23 1.09 -9.62 8.32
C HIS A 23 0.53 -8.86 9.53
N GLU A 24 0.70 -9.40 10.73
CA GLU A 24 0.09 -8.82 11.94
C GLU A 24 0.60 -7.39 12.22
N GLY A 25 1.89 -7.14 11.99
CA GLY A 25 2.44 -5.78 12.11
C GLY A 25 1.83 -4.77 11.12
N ALA A 26 1.29 -5.21 9.98
CA ALA A 26 0.61 -4.30 9.05
C ALA A 26 -0.80 -3.99 9.54
N ALA A 27 -1.52 -4.99 10.06
CA ALA A 27 -2.83 -4.79 10.69
C ALA A 27 -2.75 -3.81 11.88
N GLN A 28 -1.68 -3.87 12.67
CA GLN A 28 -1.44 -2.90 13.73
C GLN A 28 -1.25 -1.47 13.19
N VAL A 29 -0.44 -1.30 12.14
CA VAL A 29 -0.24 0.01 11.48
C VAL A 29 -1.55 0.56 10.93
N ILE A 30 -2.38 -0.28 10.30
CA ILE A 30 -3.69 0.12 9.78
C ILE A 30 -4.60 0.61 10.90
N LYS A 31 -4.60 -0.08 12.04
CA LYS A 31 -5.42 0.26 13.20
C LYS A 31 -4.96 1.54 13.90
N GLU A 32 -3.65 1.71 14.08
CA GLU A 32 -3.08 2.81 14.86
C GLU A 32 -2.78 4.06 14.02
N GLY A 33 -2.65 3.90 12.71
CA GLY A 33 -2.25 4.96 11.78
C GLY A 33 -0.84 5.49 12.01
N LYS A 34 0.03 4.67 12.60
CA LYS A 34 1.39 5.06 12.98
C LYS A 34 2.40 4.07 12.44
N LYS A 35 3.60 4.57 12.18
CA LYS A 35 4.79 3.77 11.87
C LYS A 35 5.01 2.73 12.99
N LEU A 36 5.28 1.49 12.59
CA LEU A 36 5.68 0.41 13.49
C LEU A 36 7.10 -0.04 13.17
N GLU A 37 7.96 -0.08 14.18
CA GLU A 37 9.29 -0.69 14.10
C GLU A 37 9.26 -2.05 14.78
N ILE A 38 9.70 -3.08 14.07
CA ILE A 38 9.74 -4.46 14.57
C ILE A 38 11.21 -4.85 14.71
N TYR A 39 11.67 -5.03 15.94
CA TYR A 39 13.02 -5.51 16.19
C TYR A 39 13.04 -7.03 16.30
N SER A 40 14.23 -7.63 16.15
CA SER A 40 14.40 -9.09 16.20
C SER A 40 13.92 -9.75 17.49
N LYS A 41 13.95 -9.00 18.61
CA LYS A 41 13.42 -9.43 19.92
C LYS A 41 11.89 -9.53 19.97
N ASP A 42 11.19 -8.80 19.09
CA ASP A 42 9.72 -8.68 19.10
C ASP A 42 9.04 -9.69 18.14
N ILE A 43 9.81 -10.42 17.32
CA ILE A 43 9.29 -11.32 16.27
C ILE A 43 8.37 -12.40 16.83
N ASN A 44 8.70 -12.97 18.00
CA ASN A 44 7.98 -14.12 18.56
C ASN A 44 6.51 -13.81 18.91
N HIS A 45 6.09 -12.55 18.87
CA HIS A 45 4.75 -12.10 19.21
C HIS A 45 3.92 -11.65 18.01
N LEU A 46 4.47 -11.70 16.79
CA LEU A 46 3.81 -11.15 15.60
C LEU A 46 3.82 -12.16 14.44
N VAL A 47 2.62 -12.63 14.06
CA VAL A 47 2.42 -13.59 12.98
C VAL A 47 2.85 -12.98 11.63
N GLY A 48 3.68 -13.74 10.90
CA GLY A 48 4.14 -13.37 9.56
C GLY A 48 5.13 -12.19 9.53
N ALA A 49 5.54 -11.68 10.68
CA ALA A 49 6.44 -10.53 10.79
C ALA A 49 7.92 -10.93 10.58
N LYS A 50 8.68 -10.00 10.00
CA LYS A 50 10.14 -10.01 9.96
C LYS A 50 10.64 -8.68 10.55
N PRO A 51 11.87 -8.59 11.08
CA PRO A 51 12.45 -7.33 11.52
C PRO A 51 12.40 -6.29 10.41
N GLY A 52 12.09 -5.06 10.77
CA GLY A 52 11.92 -4.00 9.79
C GLY A 52 11.05 -2.87 10.27
N ILE A 53 10.58 -2.09 9.31
CA ILE A 53 9.62 -1.02 9.54
C ILE A 53 8.38 -1.24 8.69
N ASN A 54 7.22 -0.86 9.22
CA ASN A 54 5.96 -0.81 8.50
C ASN A 54 5.40 0.62 8.61
N LEU A 55 5.02 1.19 7.48
CA LEU A 55 4.54 2.55 7.35
C LEU A 55 3.16 2.55 6.71
N PRO A 56 2.19 3.33 7.23
CA PRO A 56 0.89 3.44 6.60
C PRO A 56 1.03 4.11 5.23
N ILE A 57 0.29 3.61 4.25
CA ILE A 57 0.10 4.27 2.95
C ILE A 57 -1.22 5.04 3.05
N GLU A 58 -1.17 6.34 2.85
CA GLU A 58 -2.29 7.25 3.01
C GLU A 58 -2.68 7.88 1.67
N HIS A 59 -3.98 7.96 1.42
CA HIS A 59 -4.55 8.71 0.31
C HIS A 59 -5.79 9.45 0.81
N ASN A 60 -5.86 10.77 0.61
CA ASN A 60 -6.93 11.63 1.11
C ASN A 60 -7.22 11.42 2.62
N ASN A 61 -6.16 11.41 3.45
CA ASN A 61 -6.22 11.18 4.89
C ASN A 61 -6.83 9.82 5.31
N LYS A 62 -6.93 8.86 4.39
CA LYS A 62 -7.37 7.49 4.65
C LYS A 62 -6.20 6.54 4.43
N ILE A 63 -6.00 5.62 5.37
CA ILE A 63 -5.05 4.53 5.21
C ILE A 63 -5.64 3.53 4.21
N ILE A 64 -4.91 3.27 3.13
CA ILE A 64 -5.31 2.36 2.06
C ILE A 64 -4.42 1.12 1.97
N GLY A 65 -3.41 1.02 2.85
CA GLY A 65 -2.49 -0.11 2.90
C GLY A 65 -1.26 0.20 3.74
N VAL A 66 -0.24 -0.65 3.62
CA VAL A 66 1.02 -0.53 4.36
C VAL A 66 2.19 -0.86 3.45
N VAL A 67 3.29 -0.12 3.59
CA VAL A 67 4.59 -0.48 3.01
C VAL A 67 5.54 -0.98 4.09
N GLY A 68 6.09 -2.17 3.88
CA GLY A 68 6.98 -2.86 4.80
C GLY A 68 8.41 -3.01 4.25
N ILE A 69 9.40 -2.55 5.00
CA ILE A 69 10.83 -2.71 4.65
C ILE A 69 11.48 -3.63 5.66
N THR A 70 11.90 -4.80 5.21
CA THR A 70 12.60 -5.79 6.02
C THR A 70 14.07 -5.40 6.21
N GLY A 71 14.57 -5.55 7.43
CA GLY A 71 15.94 -5.25 7.84
C GLY A 71 16.00 -4.75 9.28
N GLU A 72 17.20 -4.46 9.79
CA GLU A 72 17.32 -3.83 11.12
C GLU A 72 16.67 -2.45 11.12
N PRO A 73 15.69 -2.14 12.00
CA PRO A 73 14.94 -0.89 11.96
C PRO A 73 15.80 0.37 11.88
N ASN A 74 16.88 0.42 12.66
CA ASN A 74 17.83 1.55 12.68
C ASN A 74 18.55 1.76 11.33
N LYS A 75 18.68 0.71 10.51
CA LYS A 75 19.30 0.79 9.18
C LYS A 75 18.30 1.11 8.09
N VAL A 76 17.07 0.62 8.20
CA VAL A 76 16.06 0.76 7.13
C VAL A 76 15.15 1.98 7.31
N SER A 77 14.98 2.48 8.53
CA SER A 77 14.13 3.64 8.83
C SER A 77 14.46 4.88 7.99
N PRO A 78 15.73 5.24 7.72
CA PRO A 78 16.05 6.43 6.90
C PRO A 78 15.49 6.37 5.47
N PHE A 79 15.27 5.17 4.94
CA PHE A 79 14.70 4.96 3.59
C PHE A 79 13.17 4.84 3.60
N GLY A 80 12.58 4.64 4.79
CA GLY A 80 11.17 4.38 4.97
C GLY A 80 10.26 5.44 4.38
N GLU A 81 10.46 6.69 4.79
CA GLU A 81 9.63 7.81 4.34
C GLU A 81 9.74 8.05 2.84
N VAL A 82 10.94 7.90 2.25
CA VAL A 82 11.14 8.05 0.80
C VAL A 82 10.36 6.97 0.03
N ILE A 83 10.40 5.73 0.50
CA ILE A 83 9.66 4.63 -0.11
C ILE A 83 8.16 4.83 0.07
N LYS A 84 7.68 5.24 1.26
CA LYS A 84 6.27 5.60 1.50
C LYS A 84 5.81 6.65 0.51
N MET A 85 6.50 7.80 0.43
CA MET A 85 6.17 8.87 -0.49
C MET A 85 6.16 8.41 -1.95
N THR A 86 7.12 7.57 -2.35
CA THR A 86 7.18 7.04 -3.71
C THR A 86 5.95 6.17 -4.03
N VAL A 87 5.55 5.30 -3.10
CA VAL A 87 4.38 4.43 -3.26
C VAL A 87 3.10 5.26 -3.31
N GLU A 88 2.94 6.23 -2.40
CA GLU A 88 1.77 7.11 -2.37
C GLU A 88 1.65 7.95 -3.66
N MET A 89 2.78 8.47 -4.16
CA MET A 89 2.83 9.20 -5.42
C MET A 89 2.44 8.32 -6.62
N MET A 90 2.95 7.10 -6.69
CA MET A 90 2.58 6.14 -7.75
C MET A 90 1.08 5.83 -7.72
N LEU A 91 0.51 5.61 -6.53
CA LEU A 91 -0.92 5.36 -6.38
C LEU A 91 -1.75 6.58 -6.81
N GLN A 92 -1.33 7.79 -6.41
CA GLN A 92 -2.00 9.02 -6.82
C GLN A 92 -1.96 9.21 -8.35
N GLN A 93 -0.85 8.88 -8.99
CA GLN A 93 -0.73 8.92 -10.45
C GLN A 93 -1.69 7.92 -11.12
N GLU A 94 -1.77 6.69 -10.63
CA GLU A 94 -2.69 5.67 -11.16
C GLU A 94 -4.16 6.08 -10.99
N PHE A 95 -4.53 6.66 -9.86
CA PHE A 95 -5.89 7.19 -9.65
C PHE A 95 -6.24 8.29 -10.65
N LEU A 96 -5.32 9.24 -10.86
CA LEU A 96 -5.52 10.33 -11.83
C LEU A 96 -5.68 9.80 -13.27
N LEU A 97 -4.83 8.85 -13.68
CA LEU A 97 -4.94 8.22 -15.00
C LEU A 97 -6.27 7.49 -15.17
N LYS A 98 -6.72 6.80 -14.12
CA LYS A 98 -8.00 6.11 -14.14
C LYS A 98 -9.19 7.07 -14.26
N GLU A 99 -9.14 8.19 -13.57
CA GLU A 99 -10.17 9.24 -13.64
C GLU A 99 -10.27 9.81 -15.07
N ILE A 100 -9.15 10.18 -15.67
CA ILE A 100 -9.09 10.67 -17.07
C ILE A 100 -9.65 9.63 -18.03
N GLN A 101 -9.32 8.34 -17.84
CA GLN A 101 -9.82 7.27 -18.70
C GLN A 101 -11.34 7.12 -18.58
N LEU A 102 -11.88 7.16 -17.36
CA LEU A 102 -13.32 7.06 -17.10
C LEU A 102 -14.09 8.24 -17.71
N GLU A 103 -13.57 9.47 -17.58
CA GLU A 103 -14.16 10.66 -18.19
C GLU A 103 -14.20 10.53 -19.71
N LYS A 104 -13.09 10.09 -20.32
CA LYS A 104 -13.02 9.86 -21.76
C LYS A 104 -14.06 8.83 -22.22
N GLN A 105 -14.17 7.70 -21.52
CA GLN A 105 -15.15 6.65 -21.83
C GLN A 105 -16.60 7.14 -21.68
N ALA A 106 -16.90 7.90 -20.62
CA ALA A 106 -18.23 8.48 -20.42
C ALA A 106 -18.61 9.44 -21.56
N ARG A 107 -17.67 10.27 -22.01
CA ARG A 107 -17.88 11.19 -23.14
C ARG A 107 -18.11 10.43 -24.45
N GLU A 108 -17.32 9.39 -24.73
CA GLU A 108 -17.48 8.56 -25.92
C GLU A 108 -18.84 7.86 -25.95
N ASN A 109 -19.26 7.28 -24.82
CA ASN A 109 -20.56 6.65 -24.68
C ASN A 109 -21.70 7.66 -24.88
N PHE A 110 -21.59 8.85 -24.28
CA PHE A 110 -22.60 9.90 -24.45
C PHE A 110 -22.76 10.34 -25.91
N ILE A 111 -21.65 10.52 -26.64
CA ILE A 111 -21.70 10.85 -28.08
C ILE A 111 -22.33 9.70 -28.88
N HIS A 112 -21.99 8.46 -28.55
CA HIS A 112 -22.58 7.29 -29.19
C HIS A 112 -24.10 7.22 -28.98
N ASP A 113 -24.58 7.49 -27.76
CA ASP A 113 -26.01 7.49 -27.43
C ASP A 113 -26.76 8.57 -28.23
N LEU A 114 -26.21 9.79 -28.29
CA LEU A 114 -26.76 10.88 -29.10
C LEU A 114 -26.86 10.54 -30.60
N ILE A 115 -25.83 9.91 -31.17
CA ILE A 115 -25.81 9.53 -32.59
C ILE A 115 -26.76 8.35 -32.86
N SER A 116 -26.86 7.40 -31.92
CA SER A 116 -27.70 6.22 -32.05
C SER A 116 -29.18 6.47 -31.72
N GLY A 117 -29.53 7.68 -31.28
CA GLY A 117 -30.91 8.07 -30.98
C GLY A 117 -31.50 7.33 -29.77
N ARG A 118 -30.64 6.95 -28.82
CA ARG A 118 -31.02 6.39 -27.52
C ARG A 118 -31.03 7.44 -26.43
#